data_AF-A0A0F8YXN1-F1
#
_entry.id   AF-A0A0F8YXN1-F1
#
_cell.length_a   1.000
_cell.length_b   1.000
_cell.length_c   1.000
_cell.angle_alpha   90.00
_cell.angle_beta   90.00
_cell.angle_gamma   90.00
#
_symmetry.space_group_name_H-M   'P 1'
#
loop_
_entity.id
_entity.type
_entity.pdbx_description
1 polymer ?
#
loop_
_entity_poly.entity_id
_entity_poly.type
_entity_poly.pdbx_seq_one_letter_code
_entity_poly.pdbx_strand_id
1 'polypeptide(L)'
;MRSILSAKKKGQLTLGDAPTVVLVVGLLFLVMATVALVGEKFGAAMPSDNSKTVVNETLTAVNSTAVTYVVNTQDTHCNYESFTVVAANNGSDVIPTTNYSVSSTGGLTATGTSEWNNTNWNATYSINYAGTACNVTLDLQTEIGNNTSIAGIVLTIALVGIVLTILMGVFLGVNKKASRI
;
A
#
# COMPACT_ATOMS: atom_id res chain seq x y z
N MET A 1 -4.29 38.10 59.84
CA MET A 1 -4.36 38.25 58.36
C MET A 1 -3.77 36.98 57.73
N ARG A 2 -4.62 36.10 57.19
CA ARG A 2 -4.17 34.85 56.55
C ARG A 2 -3.87 35.15 55.08
N SER A 3 -2.65 34.81 54.66
CA SER A 3 -2.19 34.90 53.29
C SER A 3 -3.03 33.97 52.39
N ILE A 4 -3.86 34.57 51.53
CA ILE A 4 -4.61 33.89 50.47
C ILE A 4 -3.86 34.18 49.16
N LEU A 5 -2.66 33.63 48.99
CA LEU A 5 -1.99 33.71 47.70
C LEU A 5 -1.30 32.38 47.40
N SER A 6 -1.70 31.81 46.27
CA SER A 6 -1.06 30.71 45.55
C SER A 6 -1.38 29.29 45.99
N ALA A 7 -2.67 28.95 46.04
CA ALA A 7 -3.07 27.61 45.67
C ALA A 7 -3.05 27.53 44.14
N LYS A 8 -1.96 26.99 43.56
CA LYS A 8 -1.92 26.60 42.14
C LYS A 8 -3.16 25.73 41.87
N LYS A 9 -4.16 26.25 41.14
CA LYS A 9 -5.30 25.47 40.70
C LYS A 9 -4.77 24.34 39.82
N LYS A 10 -4.97 23.08 40.25
CA LYS A 10 -4.74 21.89 39.42
C LYS A 10 -5.44 22.11 38.07
N GLY A 11 -4.68 22.13 36.97
CA GLY A 11 -5.21 22.32 35.62
C GLY A 11 -4.77 23.60 34.90
N GLN A 12 -4.10 24.55 35.56
CA GLN A 12 -3.46 25.65 34.85
C GLN A 12 -2.12 25.19 34.26
N LEU A 13 -2.12 24.92 32.95
CA LEU A 13 -0.89 24.80 32.15
C LEU A 13 -0.06 26.05 32.36
N THR A 14 1.12 25.90 32.95
CA THR A 14 2.02 27.04 33.14
C THR A 14 2.70 27.36 31.81
N LEU A 15 3.14 28.60 31.61
CA LEU A 15 3.89 29.00 30.40
C LEU A 15 5.15 28.13 30.17
N GLY A 16 5.67 27.48 31.23
CA GLY A 16 6.77 26.53 31.14
C GLY A 16 6.37 25.14 30.61
N ASP A 17 5.09 24.78 30.67
CA ASP A 17 4.56 23.51 30.13
C ASP A 17 4.10 23.65 28.68
N ALA A 18 3.91 24.90 28.21
CA ALA A 18 3.46 25.21 26.84
C ALA A 18 4.35 24.58 25.74
N PRO A 19 5.70 24.55 25.83
CA PRO A 19 6.54 23.90 24.81
C PRO A 19 6.28 22.40 24.70
N THR A 20 6.09 21.73 25.85
CA THR A 20 5.82 20.29 25.90
C THR A 20 4.46 19.97 25.28
N VAL A 21 3.43 20.77 25.57
CA VAL A 21 2.10 20.60 24.97
C VAL A 21 2.14 20.80 23.45
N VAL A 22 2.84 21.83 22.97
CA VAL A 22 2.98 22.09 21.52
C VAL A 22 3.70 20.93 20.83
N LEU A 23 4.76 20.38 21.44
CA LEU A 23 5.48 19.22 20.90
C LEU A 23 4.59 17.98 20.82
N VAL A 24 3.83 17.69 21.87
CA VAL A 24 2.95 16.51 21.91
C VAL A 24 1.80 16.64 20.90
N VAL A 25 1.15 17.80 20.84
CA VAL A 25 0.05 18.05 19.89
C VAL A 25 0.58 18.06 18.46
N GLY A 26 1.75 18.66 18.21
CA GLY A 26 2.41 18.66 16.90
C GLY A 26 2.78 17.26 16.44
N LEU A 27 3.31 16.43 17.34
CA LEU A 27 3.61 15.02 17.05
C LEU A 27 2.33 14.24 16.72
N LEU A 28 1.26 14.43 17.50
CA LEU A 28 -0.02 13.79 17.24
C LEU A 28 -0.56 14.16 15.86
N PHE A 29 -0.53 15.44 15.49
CA PHE A 29 -0.94 15.91 14.18
C PHE A 29 -0.09 15.30 13.06
N LEU A 30 1.23 15.20 13.26
CA LEU A 30 2.14 14.57 12.30
C LEU A 30 1.80 13.09 12.10
N VAL A 31 1.54 12.35 13.18
CA VAL A 31 1.13 10.93 13.10
C VAL A 31 -0.22 10.79 12.40
N MET A 32 -1.20 11.64 12.70
CA MET A 32 -2.50 11.58 12.01
C MET A 32 -2.35 11.93 10.51
N ALA A 33 -1.50 12.91 10.17
CA ALA A 33 -1.22 13.27 8.79
C ALA A 33 -0.50 12.14 8.03
N THR A 34 0.47 11.46 8.66
CA THR A 34 1.15 10.32 8.01
C THR A 34 0.19 9.15 7.81
N VAL A 35 -0.66 8.83 8.79
CA VAL A 35 -1.68 7.79 8.64
C VAL A 35 -2.68 8.14 7.55
N ALA A 36 -3.16 9.39 7.48
CA ALA A 36 -4.07 9.83 6.43
C ALA A 36 -3.43 9.77 5.04
N LEU A 37 -2.18 10.22 4.90
CA LEU A 37 -1.42 10.17 3.65
C LEU A 37 -1.20 8.73 3.18
N VAL A 38 -0.81 7.84 4.09
CA VAL A 38 -0.68 6.41 3.79
C VAL A 38 -2.04 5.81 3.43
N GLY A 39 -3.10 6.16 4.16
CA GLY A 39 -4.46 5.70 3.88
C GLY A 39 -4.99 6.14 2.52
N GLU A 40 -4.73 7.39 2.10
CA GLU A 40 -5.17 7.91 0.80
C GLU A 40 -4.41 7.25 -0.36
N LYS A 41 -3.09 7.08 -0.21
CA LYS A 41 -2.24 6.51 -1.26
C LYS A 41 -2.35 4.99 -1.37
N PHE A 42 -2.48 4.31 -0.24
CA PHE A 42 -2.51 2.85 -0.16
C PHE A 42 -3.91 2.30 0.11
N GLY A 43 -4.94 3.14 0.20
CA GLY A 43 -6.33 2.69 0.27
C GLY A 43 -6.71 1.84 -0.94
N ALA A 44 -6.17 2.14 -2.13
CA ALA A 44 -6.33 1.31 -3.33
C ALA A 44 -5.40 0.07 -3.35
N ALA A 45 -4.35 0.05 -2.53
CA ALA A 45 -3.47 -1.10 -2.33
C ALA A 45 -4.02 -2.08 -1.28
N MET A 46 -5.00 -1.66 -0.47
CA MET A 46 -5.74 -2.57 0.39
C MET A 46 -6.58 -3.52 -0.48
N PRO A 47 -6.78 -4.77 -0.04
CA PRO A 47 -7.45 -5.81 -0.82
C PRO A 47 -8.89 -5.39 -1.10
N SER A 48 -9.09 -4.82 -2.28
CA SER A 48 -10.36 -4.93 -2.97
C SER A 48 -10.22 -6.13 -3.89
N ASP A 49 -11.17 -7.05 -3.81
CA ASP A 49 -11.24 -8.20 -4.69
C ASP A 49 -11.49 -7.67 -6.10
N ASN A 50 -10.44 -7.65 -6.92
CA ASN A 50 -10.53 -7.24 -8.31
C ASN A 50 -10.63 -8.49 -9.17
N SER A 51 -11.49 -8.46 -10.18
CA SER A 51 -11.64 -9.54 -11.14
C SER A 51 -11.41 -9.02 -12.56
N LYS A 52 -10.56 -9.69 -13.32
CA LYS A 52 -10.37 -9.44 -14.76
C LYS A 52 -10.74 -10.69 -15.54
N THR A 53 -11.61 -10.53 -16.54
CA THR A 53 -11.91 -11.58 -17.50
C THR A 53 -11.15 -11.32 -18.79
N VAL A 54 -10.41 -12.31 -19.25
CA VAL A 54 -9.73 -12.31 -20.54
C VAL A 54 -10.47 -13.26 -21.46
N VAL A 55 -10.78 -12.78 -22.67
CA VAL A 55 -11.61 -13.49 -23.64
C VAL A 55 -10.76 -13.93 -24.81
N ASN A 56 -10.87 -15.22 -25.16
CA ASN A 56 -10.30 -15.81 -26.35
C ASN A 56 -8.79 -15.57 -26.49
N GLU A 57 -8.04 -15.74 -25.41
CA GLU A 57 -6.58 -15.68 -25.46
C GLU A 57 -6.02 -16.95 -26.10
N THR A 58 -5.15 -16.78 -27.09
CA THR A 58 -4.45 -17.90 -27.73
C THR A 58 -3.30 -18.39 -26.84
N LEU A 59 -3.46 -19.59 -26.32
CA LEU A 59 -2.48 -20.33 -25.56
C LEU A 59 -1.66 -21.22 -26.50
N THR A 60 -0.34 -21.01 -26.50
CA THR A 60 0.58 -21.81 -27.32
C THR A 60 1.07 -23.03 -26.56
N ALA A 61 1.05 -24.19 -27.21
CA ALA A 61 1.57 -25.42 -26.63
C ALA A 61 3.09 -25.33 -26.39
N VAL A 62 3.53 -25.63 -25.17
CA VAL A 62 4.95 -25.84 -24.87
C VAL A 62 5.27 -27.32 -25.06
N ASN A 63 6.07 -27.65 -26.08
CA ASN A 63 6.41 -29.02 -26.49
C ASN A 63 6.90 -29.90 -25.33
N SER A 64 6.03 -30.75 -24.80
CA SER A 64 6.33 -31.71 -23.73
C SER A 64 5.24 -32.79 -23.70
N THR A 65 5.57 -34.01 -23.27
CA THR A 65 4.65 -35.15 -23.13
C THR A 65 3.43 -34.82 -22.24
N ALA A 66 3.54 -33.80 -21.38
CA ALA A 66 2.45 -33.08 -20.76
C ALA A 66 2.52 -31.61 -21.18
N VAL A 67 1.71 -31.20 -22.16
CA VAL A 67 1.71 -29.81 -22.64
C VAL A 67 1.05 -28.93 -21.58
N THR A 68 1.87 -28.05 -21.00
CA THR A 68 1.39 -26.97 -20.15
C THR A 68 1.28 -25.72 -21.01
N TYR A 69 0.06 -25.20 -21.07
CA TYR A 69 -0.28 -23.92 -21.65
C TYR A 69 -0.12 -22.87 -20.56
N VAL A 70 0.87 -21.99 -20.76
CA VAL A 70 1.05 -20.83 -19.90
C VAL A 70 0.12 -19.76 -20.41
N VAL A 71 -0.77 -19.30 -19.54
CA VAL A 71 -1.56 -18.11 -19.81
C VAL A 71 -0.60 -16.94 -19.90
N ASN A 72 -0.62 -16.20 -21.00
CA ASN A 72 0.18 -15.00 -21.20
C ASN A 72 -0.42 -13.87 -20.37
N THR A 73 -0.34 -14.02 -19.05
CA THR A 73 -0.59 -12.94 -18.11
C THR A 73 0.61 -11.98 -18.20
N GLN A 74 0.74 -11.25 -19.30
CA GLN A 74 1.57 -10.04 -19.32
C GLN A 74 1.13 -9.06 -18.23
N ASP A 75 -0.10 -9.22 -17.73
CA ASP A 75 -0.47 -8.69 -16.45
C ASP A 75 0.16 -9.49 -15.31
N THR A 76 1.32 -9.04 -14.86
CA THR A 76 1.88 -9.37 -13.55
C THR A 76 1.02 -8.75 -12.45
N HIS A 77 -0.23 -9.20 -12.30
CA HIS A 77 -1.05 -8.85 -11.16
C HIS A 77 -0.47 -9.53 -9.93
N CYS A 78 -0.24 -8.73 -8.90
CA CYS A 78 0.24 -9.24 -7.63
C CYS A 78 -0.90 -9.59 -6.70
N ASN A 79 -0.60 -10.42 -5.70
CA ASN A 79 -1.59 -11.00 -4.79
C ASN A 79 -2.67 -11.77 -5.56
N TYR A 80 -2.21 -12.69 -6.40
CA TYR A 80 -3.05 -13.62 -7.12
C TYR A 80 -3.90 -14.44 -6.15
N GLU A 81 -5.22 -14.43 -6.31
CA GLU A 81 -6.11 -15.18 -5.42
C GLU A 81 -6.63 -16.45 -6.09
N SER A 82 -7.21 -16.31 -7.28
CA SER A 82 -7.80 -17.46 -7.97
C SER A 82 -7.80 -17.33 -9.48
N PHE A 83 -7.73 -18.49 -10.13
CA PHE A 83 -7.87 -18.68 -11.57
C PHE A 83 -9.12 -19.49 -11.84
N THR A 84 -9.97 -19.03 -12.75
CA THR A 84 -11.12 -19.82 -13.21
C THR A 84 -11.19 -19.80 -14.72
N VAL A 85 -11.13 -20.98 -15.35
CA VAL A 85 -11.35 -21.12 -16.78
C VAL A 85 -12.86 -21.14 -17.04
N VAL A 86 -13.33 -20.27 -17.92
CA VAL A 86 -14.74 -20.17 -18.33
C VAL A 86 -14.99 -21.05 -19.55
N ALA A 87 -14.09 -20.99 -20.52
CA ALA A 87 -14.14 -21.82 -21.72
C ALA A 87 -12.73 -22.06 -22.26
N ALA A 88 -12.50 -23.23 -22.84
CA ALA A 88 -11.30 -23.55 -23.60
C ALA A 88 -11.74 -24.15 -24.93
N ASN A 89 -11.20 -23.64 -26.03
CA ASN A 89 -11.56 -24.03 -27.38
C ASN A 89 -10.29 -24.32 -28.18
N ASN A 90 -10.38 -25.13 -29.22
CA ASN A 90 -9.34 -25.23 -30.25
C ASN A 90 -10.03 -25.08 -31.60
N GLY A 91 -9.76 -23.96 -32.27
CA GLY A 91 -10.54 -23.54 -33.43
C GLY A 91 -12.00 -23.29 -33.03
N SER A 92 -12.91 -24.10 -33.58
CA SER A 92 -14.36 -24.00 -33.32
C SER A 92 -14.86 -25.00 -32.27
N ASP A 93 -14.01 -25.94 -31.85
CA ASP A 93 -14.40 -27.02 -30.96
C ASP A 93 -14.19 -26.63 -29.51
N VAL A 94 -15.18 -26.93 -28.67
CA VAL A 94 -15.13 -26.69 -27.22
C VAL A 94 -14.42 -27.86 -26.56
N ILE A 95 -13.35 -27.58 -25.82
CA ILE A 95 -12.56 -28.57 -25.08
C ILE A 95 -13.25 -28.87 -23.74
N PRO A 96 -13.66 -30.12 -23.47
CA PRO A 96 -14.25 -30.50 -22.19
C PRO A 96 -13.29 -30.29 -21.01
N THR A 97 -13.82 -29.93 -19.85
CA THR A 97 -13.04 -29.75 -18.60
C THR A 97 -12.35 -31.02 -18.12
N THR A 98 -12.76 -32.21 -18.60
CA THR A 98 -12.09 -33.49 -18.31
C THR A 98 -10.78 -33.69 -19.06
N ASN A 99 -10.52 -32.87 -20.07
CA ASN A 99 -9.33 -32.98 -20.94
C ASN A 99 -8.22 -32.00 -20.56
N TYR A 100 -8.42 -31.19 -19.51
CA TYR A 100 -7.38 -30.35 -18.96
C TYR A 100 -7.50 -30.22 -17.44
N SER A 101 -6.37 -29.96 -16.80
CA SER A 101 -6.30 -29.50 -15.43
C SER A 101 -5.91 -28.02 -15.40
N VAL A 102 -6.28 -27.36 -14.31
CA VAL A 102 -6.08 -25.93 -14.12
C VAL A 102 -5.15 -25.73 -12.92
N SER A 103 -4.04 -25.02 -13.12
CA SER A 103 -3.13 -24.64 -12.04
C SER A 103 -3.72 -23.49 -11.23
N SER A 104 -3.46 -23.48 -9.92
CA SER A 104 -3.79 -22.37 -9.02
C SER A 104 -3.06 -21.07 -9.39
N THR A 105 -1.99 -21.14 -10.18
CA THR A 105 -1.16 -19.99 -10.58
C THR A 105 -1.38 -19.54 -12.03
N GLY A 106 -2.46 -19.95 -12.68
CA GLY A 106 -2.80 -19.46 -14.04
C GLY A 106 -2.16 -20.25 -15.17
N GLY A 107 -2.43 -21.56 -15.23
CA GLY A 107 -1.99 -22.42 -16.33
C GLY A 107 -3.02 -23.50 -16.62
N LEU A 108 -3.08 -23.95 -17.87
CA LEU A 108 -3.87 -25.11 -18.27
C LEU A 108 -2.92 -26.21 -18.69
N THR A 109 -3.11 -27.43 -18.20
CA THR A 109 -2.33 -28.59 -18.62
C THR A 109 -3.26 -29.59 -19.27
N ALA A 110 -3.01 -29.99 -20.51
CA ALA A 110 -3.79 -31.05 -21.15
C ALA A 110 -3.60 -32.37 -20.37
N THR A 111 -4.69 -33.07 -20.09
CA THR A 111 -4.66 -34.35 -19.37
C THR A 111 -4.81 -35.51 -20.34
N GLY A 112 -3.90 -36.48 -20.24
CA GLY A 112 -3.93 -37.73 -21.03
C GLY A 112 -3.48 -37.58 -22.49
N THR A 113 -3.80 -38.58 -23.31
CA THR A 113 -3.54 -38.60 -24.76
C THR A 113 -4.64 -37.90 -25.53
N SER A 114 -5.07 -36.72 -25.06
CA SER A 114 -6.16 -35.98 -25.71
C SER A 114 -5.72 -35.56 -27.13
N GLU A 115 -6.64 -35.60 -28.09
CA GLU A 115 -6.44 -35.07 -29.45
C GLU A 115 -6.07 -33.58 -29.48
N TRP A 116 -6.31 -32.88 -28.36
CA TRP A 116 -6.01 -31.48 -28.12
C TRP A 116 -4.56 -31.24 -27.69
N ASN A 117 -3.73 -32.28 -27.60
CA ASN A 117 -2.33 -32.17 -27.21
C ASN A 117 -1.49 -31.56 -28.36
N ASN A 118 -0.52 -30.70 -28.03
CA ASN A 118 0.37 -30.02 -28.98
C ASN A 118 -0.34 -29.14 -30.03
N THR A 119 -1.51 -28.59 -29.70
CA THR A 119 -2.25 -27.66 -30.57
C THR A 119 -2.54 -26.37 -29.81
N ASN A 120 -2.64 -25.24 -30.51
CA ASN A 120 -2.93 -23.98 -29.84
C ASN A 120 -4.39 -23.96 -29.38
N TRP A 121 -4.62 -23.50 -28.16
CA TRP A 121 -5.96 -23.35 -27.59
C TRP A 121 -6.34 -21.87 -27.53
N ASN A 122 -7.62 -21.58 -27.55
CA ASN A 122 -8.16 -20.29 -27.17
C ASN A 122 -8.90 -20.46 -25.84
N ALA A 123 -8.43 -19.79 -24.79
CA ALA A 123 -9.06 -19.83 -23.48
C ALA A 123 -9.75 -18.50 -23.15
N THR A 124 -10.92 -18.59 -22.56
CA THR A 124 -11.57 -17.50 -21.84
C THR A 124 -11.52 -17.83 -20.36
N TYR A 125 -10.98 -16.93 -19.55
CA TYR A 125 -10.77 -17.18 -18.13
C TYR A 125 -10.96 -15.90 -17.32
N SER A 126 -11.16 -16.06 -16.02
CA SER A 126 -11.22 -14.99 -15.05
C SER A 126 -10.10 -15.15 -14.04
N ILE A 127 -9.44 -14.04 -13.73
CA ILE A 127 -8.43 -13.93 -12.67
C ILE A 127 -9.00 -13.04 -11.59
N ASN A 128 -8.90 -13.49 -10.34
CA ASN A 128 -9.13 -12.64 -9.17
C ASN A 128 -7.81 -12.35 -8.49
N TYR A 129 -7.61 -11.08 -8.12
CA TYR A 129 -6.39 -10.59 -7.49
C TYR A 129 -6.72 -9.47 -6.48
N ALA A 130 -5.88 -9.36 -5.45
CA ALA A 130 -6.05 -8.38 -4.39
C ALA A 130 -5.16 -7.15 -4.60
N GLY A 131 -5.80 -5.99 -4.79
CA GLY A 131 -5.10 -4.70 -4.91
C GLY A 131 -4.13 -4.62 -6.09
N THR A 132 -3.43 -3.49 -6.21
CA THR A 132 -2.47 -3.23 -7.30
C THR A 132 -1.01 -3.23 -6.84
N ALA A 133 -0.75 -3.28 -5.53
CA ALA A 133 0.59 -3.18 -4.98
C ALA A 133 1.23 -4.57 -4.83
N CYS A 134 2.33 -4.77 -5.55
CA CYS A 134 3.12 -6.01 -5.51
C CYS A 134 4.01 -6.12 -4.29
N ASN A 135 4.52 -4.98 -3.84
CA ASN A 135 5.39 -4.89 -2.69
C ASN A 135 5.22 -3.50 -2.10
N VAL A 136 4.31 -3.39 -1.13
CA VAL A 136 3.98 -2.12 -0.45
C VAL A 136 5.25 -1.42 0.05
N THR A 137 6.26 -2.17 0.51
CA THR A 137 7.54 -1.60 0.96
C THR A 137 8.35 -0.98 -0.17
N LEU A 138 8.43 -1.63 -1.33
CA LEU A 138 9.16 -1.12 -2.49
C LEU A 138 8.42 0.08 -3.13
N ASP A 139 7.09 -0.01 -3.22
CA ASP A 139 6.24 1.09 -3.71
C ASP A 139 6.35 2.31 -2.79
N LEU A 140 6.35 2.11 -1.46
CA LEU A 140 6.60 3.18 -0.48
C LEU A 140 7.98 3.82 -0.66
N GLN A 141 9.04 3.02 -0.81
CA GLN A 141 10.39 3.55 -0.99
C GLN A 141 10.52 4.34 -2.30
N THR A 142 9.92 3.83 -3.38
CA THR A 142 9.93 4.48 -4.69
C THR A 142 9.14 5.78 -4.64
N GLU A 143 7.95 5.77 -4.05
CA GLU A 143 7.10 6.96 -3.95
C GLU A 143 7.72 8.03 -3.04
N ILE A 144 8.31 7.64 -1.90
CA ILE A 144 9.07 8.56 -1.03
C ILE A 144 10.28 9.14 -1.77
N GLY A 145 10.97 8.32 -2.57
CA GLY A 145 12.08 8.78 -3.40
C GLY A 145 11.68 9.75 -4.51
N ASN A 146 10.51 9.53 -5.12
CA ASN A 146 10.02 10.33 -6.24
C ASN A 146 9.27 11.59 -5.80
N ASN A 147 8.59 11.57 -4.65
CA ASN A 147 7.91 12.72 -4.07
C ASN A 147 8.79 13.45 -3.06
N THR A 148 9.83 14.12 -3.56
CA THR A 148 10.67 15.06 -2.79
C THR A 148 9.85 16.14 -2.07
N SER A 149 8.66 16.48 -2.57
CA SER A 149 7.70 17.39 -1.92
C SER A 149 7.28 16.93 -0.52
N ILE A 150 7.09 15.61 -0.30
CA ILE A 150 6.67 15.08 1.01
C ILE A 150 7.82 15.18 2.01
N ALA A 151 9.03 14.79 1.59
CA ALA A 151 10.24 14.96 2.39
C ALA A 151 10.47 16.45 2.73
N GLY A 152 10.21 17.36 1.78
CA GLY A 152 10.27 18.81 1.98
C GLY A 152 9.25 19.33 3.01
N ILE A 153 8.02 18.83 3.00
CA ILE A 153 6.99 19.21 3.98
C ILE A 153 7.38 18.73 5.39
N VAL A 154 7.83 17.48 5.53
CA VAL A 154 8.28 16.96 6.85
C VAL A 154 9.49 17.75 7.37
N LEU A 155 10.45 18.06 6.50
CA LEU A 155 11.63 18.85 6.85
C LEU A 155 11.25 20.28 7.30
N THR A 156 10.33 20.94 6.58
CA THR A 156 9.91 22.31 6.92
C THR A 156 9.14 22.37 8.23
N ILE A 157 8.25 21.41 8.50
CA ILE A 157 7.55 21.31 9.80
C ILE A 157 8.55 21.09 10.94
N ALA A 158 9.51 20.19 10.76
CA ALA A 158 10.56 19.94 11.76
C ALA A 158 11.40 21.21 12.02
N LEU A 159 11.75 21.94 10.96
CA LEU A 159 12.55 23.17 11.06
C LEU A 159 11.79 24.28 11.77
N VAL A 160 10.50 24.47 11.46
CA VAL A 160 9.62 25.42 12.18
C VAL A 160 9.51 25.05 13.66
N GLY A 161 9.35 23.76 13.96
CA GLY A 161 9.33 23.25 15.32
C GLY A 161 10.57 23.65 16.10
N ILE A 162 11.77 23.36 15.57
CA ILE A 162 13.06 23.70 16.20
C ILE A 162 13.20 25.21 16.43
N VAL A 163 12.86 26.03 15.44
CA VAL A 163 12.93 27.50 15.55
C VAL A 163 12.03 28.01 16.67
N LEU A 164 10.81 27.50 16.78
CA LEU A 164 9.88 27.87 17.85
C LEU A 164 10.41 27.47 19.24
N THR A 165 11.00 26.28 19.39
CA THR A 165 11.59 25.87 20.67
C THR A 165 12.76 26.76 21.07
N ILE A 166 13.61 27.15 20.12
CA ILE A 166 14.72 28.07 20.36
C ILE A 166 14.19 29.46 20.77
N LEU A 167 13.24 30.02 20.01
CA LEU A 167 12.64 31.32 20.33
C LEU A 167 12.01 31.32 21.72
N MET A 168 11.22 30.31 22.06
CA MET A 168 10.66 30.16 23.41
C MET A 168 11.75 30.04 24.49
N GLY A 169 12.81 29.25 24.23
CA GLY A 169 13.96 29.13 25.13
C GLY A 169 14.66 30.47 25.39
N VAL A 170 14.83 31.28 24.35
CA VAL A 170 15.41 32.64 24.45
C VAL A 170 14.50 33.54 25.28
N PHE A 171 13.20 33.62 24.96
CA PHE A 171 12.27 34.49 25.69
C PHE A 171 12.13 34.10 27.18
N LEU A 172 12.05 32.79 27.49
CA LEU A 172 11.99 32.32 28.87
C LEU A 172 13.32 32.49 29.61
N GLY A 173 14.45 32.36 28.92
CA GLY A 173 15.79 32.58 29.47
C GLY A 173 16.08 34.04 29.81
N VAL A 174 15.65 34.98 28.96
CA VAL A 174 15.80 36.42 29.17
C VAL A 174 15.00 36.89 30.40
N ASN A 175 13.77 36.38 30.58
CA ASN A 175 12.93 36.73 31.73
C ASN A 175 13.52 36.28 33.09
N LYS A 176 14.31 35.20 33.13
CA LYS A 176 14.99 34.77 34.37
C LYS A 176 16.14 35.69 34.78
N LYS A 177 16.78 36.39 33.84
CA LYS A 177 17.85 37.36 34.14
C LYS A 177 17.30 38.71 34.62
N ALA A 178 16.15 39.15 34.09
CA ALA A 178 15.54 40.43 34.48
C ALA A 178 14.99 40.43 35.93
N SER A 179 14.66 39.27 36.50
CA SER A 179 14.12 39.16 37.86
C SER A 179 15.19 39.13 38.98
N ARG A 180 16.49 39.24 38.64
CA ARG A 180 17.60 39.22 39.62
C ARG A 180 18.30 40.57 39.83
N ILE A 181 17.69 41.66 39.34
CA ILE A 181 18.10 43.04 39.61
C ILE A 181 16.98 43.67 40.44
#